data_AF-A0A7C3U7N0-F1
#
_entry.id   AF-A0A7C3U7N0-F1
#
_cell.length_a   1.000
_cell.length_b   1.000
_cell.length_c   1.000
_cell.angle_alpha   90.00
_cell.angle_beta   90.00
_cell.angle_gamma   90.00
#
_symmetry.space_group_name_H-M   'P 1'
#
loop_
_entity.id
_entity.type
_entity.pdbx_description
1 polymer ?
#
loop_
_entity_poly.entity_id
_entity_poly.type
_entity_poly.pdbx_seq_one_letter_code
_entity_poly.pdbx_strand_id
1 'polypeptide(L)'
;EKLITKFGVRTLPKYDKNFKGSYSGSVKERDLAYHNGTIWPWLFGLIAEKDEIKDFVCIEIMRYGLGCISEIIDGDEPFESKGCISQAWSSGTILEKLKNG
;
A
#
# COMPACT_ATOMS: atom_id res chain seq x y z
N GLU A 1 -0.70 -0.10 -17.83
CA GLU A 1 -0.29 -0.81 -16.59
C GLU A 1 -1.45 -0.77 -15.59
N LYS A 2 -1.59 -1.78 -14.72
CA LYS A 2 -2.72 -1.92 -13.78
C LYS A 2 -2.43 -1.18 -12.46
N LEU A 3 -3.49 -0.67 -11.81
CA LEU A 3 -3.41 -0.05 -10.47
C LEU A 3 -3.09 -1.08 -9.39
N ILE A 4 -3.54 -2.32 -9.57
CA ILE A 4 -3.34 -3.43 -8.62
C ILE A 4 -1.90 -3.97 -8.76
N THR A 5 -1.25 -4.12 -7.62
CA THR A 5 0.07 -4.73 -7.45
C THR A 5 -0.02 -5.83 -6.39
N LYS A 6 1.02 -6.64 -6.23
CA LYS A 6 1.13 -7.62 -5.13
C LYS A 6 1.16 -7.00 -3.72
N PHE A 7 1.35 -5.69 -3.61
CA PHE A 7 1.39 -4.95 -2.34
C PHE A 7 0.14 -4.11 -2.09
N GLY A 8 -0.79 -4.09 -3.05
CA GLY A 8 -1.99 -3.27 -2.98
C GLY A 8 -2.20 -2.37 -4.19
N VAL A 9 -3.05 -1.37 -3.99
CA VAL A 9 -3.56 -0.52 -5.07
C VAL A 9 -2.83 0.81 -5.10
N ARG A 10 -2.20 1.13 -6.23
CA ARG A 10 -1.65 2.47 -6.48
C ARG A 10 -2.77 3.50 -6.52
N THR A 11 -2.51 4.68 -6.00
CA THR A 11 -3.43 5.83 -6.04
C THR A 11 -3.58 6.44 -7.44
N LEU A 12 -2.58 6.25 -8.30
CA LEU A 12 -2.59 6.75 -9.68
C LEU A 12 -1.86 5.75 -10.61
N PRO A 13 -2.31 5.56 -11.87
CA PRO A 13 -1.64 4.64 -12.77
C PRO A 13 -0.33 5.23 -13.30
N LYS A 14 0.68 4.38 -13.51
CA LYS A 14 2.03 4.77 -13.94
C LYS A 14 2.12 5.53 -15.26
N TYR A 15 1.15 5.35 -16.15
CA TYR A 15 1.12 6.06 -17.43
C TYR A 15 0.67 7.52 -17.29
N ASP A 16 0.11 7.91 -16.14
CA ASP A 16 -0.24 9.30 -15.88
C ASP A 16 1.02 10.12 -15.63
N LYS A 17 1.11 11.28 -16.29
CA LYS A 17 2.26 12.20 -16.15
C LYS A 17 2.47 12.71 -14.72
N ASN A 18 1.42 12.67 -13.89
CA ASN A 18 1.46 13.12 -12.50
C ASN A 18 1.84 11.99 -11.54
N PHE A 19 2.14 10.78 -12.03
CA PHE A 19 2.55 9.68 -11.19
C PHE A 19 3.83 9.99 -10.39
N LYS A 20 3.77 9.72 -9.08
CA LYS A 20 4.83 9.92 -8.08
C LYS A 20 4.91 8.67 -7.21
N GLY A 21 5.69 7.69 -7.66
CA GLY A 21 5.78 6.37 -7.02
C GLY A 21 6.64 6.31 -5.76
N SER A 22 7.45 7.33 -5.46
CA SER A 22 8.34 7.34 -4.27
C SER A 22 7.92 8.42 -3.29
N TYR A 23 7.57 8.01 -2.06
CA TYR A 23 7.29 8.89 -0.93
C TYR A 23 8.60 9.32 -0.27
N SER A 24 9.28 10.28 -0.87
CA SER A 24 10.59 10.77 -0.44
C SER A 24 10.78 12.27 -0.73
N GLY A 25 11.83 12.86 -0.18
CA GLY A 25 12.18 14.27 -0.43
C GLY A 25 11.45 15.25 0.48
N SER A 26 11.17 16.44 -0.02
CA SER A 26 10.49 17.53 0.68
C SER A 26 9.04 17.21 1.05
N VAL A 27 8.43 18.03 1.92
CA VAL A 27 7.01 17.90 2.30
C VAL A 27 6.11 17.91 1.06
N LYS A 28 6.38 18.83 0.12
CA LYS A 28 5.59 18.95 -1.11
C LYS A 28 5.71 17.70 -2.00
N GLU A 29 6.91 17.15 -2.14
CA GLU A 29 7.11 15.93 -2.95
C GLU A 29 6.43 14.72 -2.34
N ARG A 30 6.51 14.59 -1.02
CA ARG A 30 5.83 13.53 -0.26
C ARG A 30 4.32 13.65 -0.34
N ASP A 31 3.76 14.84 -0.16
CA ASP A 31 2.32 15.10 -0.29
C ASP A 31 1.80 14.73 -1.69
N LEU A 32 2.55 15.09 -2.74
CA LEU A 32 2.22 14.68 -4.10
C LEU A 32 2.26 13.16 -4.27
N ALA A 33 3.30 12.48 -3.78
CA ALA A 33 3.42 11.01 -3.85
C ALA A 33 2.30 10.28 -3.09
N TYR A 34 1.96 10.77 -1.90
CA TYR A 34 0.95 10.22 -0.99
C TYR A 34 -0.41 10.03 -1.65
N HIS A 35 -0.76 10.92 -2.58
CA HIS A 35 -2.03 10.93 -3.30
C HIS A 35 -1.92 10.58 -4.79
N ASN A 36 -0.72 10.56 -5.38
CA ASN A 36 -0.53 10.42 -6.83
C ASN A 36 0.50 9.35 -7.21
N GLY A 37 0.62 8.26 -6.46
CA GLY A 37 1.39 7.12 -6.95
C GLY A 37 1.73 6.06 -5.92
N THR A 38 1.74 6.39 -4.63
CA THR A 38 1.90 5.39 -3.57
C THR A 38 0.75 4.39 -3.57
N ILE A 39 1.03 3.23 -3.00
CA ILE A 39 0.10 2.14 -2.76
C ILE A 39 -0.52 2.30 -1.37
N TRP A 40 -1.83 2.07 -1.29
CA TRP A 40 -2.56 2.01 -0.02
C TRP A 40 -3.05 0.59 0.28
N PRO A 41 -2.59 -0.04 1.37
CA PRO A 41 -3.00 -1.39 1.73
C PRO A 41 -4.50 -1.54 2.02
N TRP A 42 -5.17 -0.53 2.58
CA TRP A 42 -6.60 -0.64 2.89
C TRP A 42 -7.48 -0.84 1.66
N LEU A 43 -7.11 -0.22 0.52
CA LEU A 43 -7.81 -0.45 -0.75
C LEU A 43 -7.66 -1.90 -1.19
N PHE A 44 -6.53 -2.54 -0.89
CA PHE A 44 -6.30 -3.94 -1.21
C PHE A 44 -7.22 -4.85 -0.41
N GLY A 45 -7.35 -4.60 0.90
CA GLY A 45 -8.31 -5.32 1.75
C GLY A 45 -9.75 -5.26 1.25
N LEU A 46 -10.14 -4.23 0.50
CA LEU A 46 -11.46 -4.14 -0.12
C LEU A 46 -11.58 -4.96 -1.40
N ILE A 47 -10.62 -4.83 -2.33
CA ILE A 47 -10.81 -5.29 -3.72
C ILE A 47 -10.11 -6.61 -4.06
N ALA A 48 -9.13 -7.04 -3.26
CA ALA A 48 -8.34 -8.23 -3.57
C ALA A 48 -9.05 -9.51 -3.14
N GLU A 49 -8.61 -10.61 -3.75
CA GLU A 49 -9.00 -11.95 -3.31
C GLU A 49 -8.29 -12.33 -2.02
N LYS A 50 -8.92 -13.23 -1.25
CA LYS A 50 -8.42 -13.62 0.08
C LYS A 50 -7.00 -14.17 0.03
N ASP A 51 -6.66 -14.96 -0.99
CA ASP A 51 -5.33 -15.55 -1.12
C ASP A 51 -4.25 -14.51 -1.43
N GLU A 52 -4.57 -13.47 -2.23
CA GLU A 52 -3.67 -12.34 -2.46
C GLU A 52 -3.39 -11.56 -1.17
N ILE A 53 -4.40 -11.42 -0.30
CA ILE A 53 -4.23 -10.78 1.02
C ILE A 53 -3.34 -11.61 1.94
N LYS A 54 -3.45 -12.95 1.93
CA LYS A 54 -2.57 -13.81 2.74
C LYS A 54 -1.11 -13.63 2.32
N ASP A 55 -0.84 -13.68 1.02
CA ASP A 55 0.51 -13.50 0.47
C ASP A 55 1.08 -12.12 0.84
N PHE A 56 0.26 -11.07 0.69
CA PHE A 56 0.64 -9.73 1.11
C PHE A 56 0.98 -9.64 2.60
N VAL A 57 0.12 -10.18 3.48
CA VAL A 57 0.31 -10.12 4.93
C VAL A 57 1.59 -10.85 5.34
N CYS A 58 1.87 -12.03 4.79
CA CYS A 58 3.09 -12.78 5.09
C CYS A 58 4.38 -11.98 4.81
N ILE A 59 4.33 -11.09 3.80
CA ILE A 59 5.44 -10.24 3.42
C ILE A 59 5.46 -8.96 4.26
N GLU A 60 4.34 -8.23 4.33
CA GLU A 60 4.31 -6.88 4.88
C GLU A 60 4.61 -6.81 6.37
N ILE A 61 4.10 -7.78 7.16
CA ILE A 61 4.32 -7.80 8.62
C ILE A 61 5.80 -7.96 9.00
N MET A 62 6.64 -8.41 8.07
CA MET A 62 8.08 -8.60 8.28
C MET A 62 8.92 -7.39 7.81
N ARG A 63 8.32 -6.43 7.09
CA ARG A 63 9.05 -5.35 6.42
C ARG A 63 9.09 -4.07 7.22
N TYR A 64 7.98 -3.67 7.83
CA TYR A 64 7.84 -2.36 8.45
C TYR A 64 6.86 -2.44 9.62
N GLY A 65 7.31 -2.05 10.81
CA GLY A 65 6.48 -2.10 12.00
C GLY A 65 6.19 -3.49 12.55
N LEU A 66 7.10 -4.47 12.39
CA LEU A 66 7.08 -5.84 12.95
C LEU A 66 5.72 -6.32 13.48
N GLY A 67 4.99 -7.08 12.66
CA GLY A 67 3.64 -7.55 12.99
C GLY A 67 2.52 -6.57 12.64
N CYS A 68 2.83 -5.41 12.07
CA CYS A 68 1.85 -4.39 11.67
C CYS A 68 1.73 -4.25 10.15
N ILE A 69 0.68 -3.55 9.72
CA ILE A 69 0.50 -3.14 8.32
C ILE A 69 0.73 -1.64 8.21
N SER A 70 1.57 -1.25 7.26
CA SER A 70 1.92 0.14 6.99
C SER A 70 0.75 0.97 6.45
N GLU A 71 0.90 2.30 6.57
CA GLU A 71 -0.03 3.26 6.00
C GLU A 71 0.03 3.28 4.48
N ILE A 72 1.24 3.38 3.94
CA ILE A 72 1.51 3.49 2.50
C ILE A 72 2.75 2.68 2.14
N ILE A 73 2.81 2.29 0.87
CA ILE A 73 3.96 1.63 0.27
C ILE A 73 4.32 2.41 -0.99
N ASP A 74 5.62 2.58 -1.29
CA ASP A 74 6.04 3.18 -2.55
C ASP A 74 5.42 2.43 -3.74
N GLY A 75 4.91 3.17 -4.73
CA GLY A 75 4.30 2.62 -5.94
C GLY A 75 5.30 2.10 -6.96
N ASP A 76 6.58 2.43 -6.79
CA ASP A 76 7.71 1.95 -7.57
C ASP A 76 8.58 0.97 -6.77
N GLU A 77 9.36 0.16 -7.48
CA GLU A 77 10.40 -0.67 -6.86
C GLU A 77 11.40 0.20 -6.07
N PRO A 78 11.86 -0.26 -4.89
CA PRO A 78 11.69 -1.59 -4.30
C PRO A 78 10.43 -1.76 -3.42
N PHE A 79 9.42 -0.89 -3.59
CA PHE A 79 8.15 -0.90 -2.87
C PHE A 79 8.31 -0.70 -1.36
N GLU A 80 9.09 0.28 -0.91
CA GLU A 80 9.34 0.47 0.52
C GLU A 80 8.06 0.88 1.27
N SER A 81 7.82 0.25 2.42
CA SER A 81 6.72 0.65 3.31
C SER A 81 7.09 1.92 4.08
N LYS A 82 6.15 2.85 4.20
CA LYS A 82 6.35 4.20 4.74
C LYS A 82 5.13 4.65 5.56
N GLY A 83 5.21 5.87 6.08
CA GLY A 83 4.13 6.48 6.86
C GLY A 83 3.99 5.82 8.24
N CYS A 84 2.77 5.81 8.78
CA CYS A 84 2.47 5.13 10.02
C CYS A 84 2.80 3.63 9.93
N ILE A 85 3.59 3.14 10.88
CA ILE A 85 4.01 1.72 10.96
C ILE A 85 2.85 0.77 11.24
N SER A 86 1.77 1.26 11.86
CA SER A 86 0.58 0.49 12.22
C SER A 86 -0.66 1.33 11.97
N GLN A 87 -1.24 1.14 10.79
CA GLN A 87 -2.35 1.96 10.33
C GLN A 87 -3.68 1.22 10.55
N ALA A 88 -4.63 1.90 11.22
CA ALA A 88 -5.89 1.32 11.67
C ALA A 88 -6.80 0.81 10.54
N TRP A 89 -7.04 1.59 9.49
CA TRP A 89 -7.91 1.18 8.38
C TRP A 89 -7.25 0.11 7.50
N SER A 90 -5.93 0.11 7.36
CA SER A 90 -5.20 -0.92 6.62
C SER A 90 -5.34 -2.24 7.33
N SER A 91 -5.10 -2.25 8.64
CA SER A 91 -5.29 -3.44 9.48
C SER A 91 -6.75 -3.90 9.49
N GLY A 92 -7.70 -2.97 9.63
CA GLY A 92 -9.13 -3.28 9.71
C GLY A 92 -9.67 -3.97 8.46
N THR A 93 -9.44 -3.38 7.29
CA THR A 93 -9.93 -3.93 6.01
C THR A 93 -9.30 -5.29 5.68
N ILE A 94 -8.00 -5.47 5.96
CA ILE A 94 -7.30 -6.74 5.78
C ILE A 94 -7.85 -7.82 6.71
N LEU A 95 -8.03 -7.49 8.00
CA LEU A 95 -8.61 -8.43 8.96
C LEU A 95 -10.03 -8.82 8.59
N GLU A 96 -10.83 -7.87 8.08
CA GLU A 96 -12.18 -8.13 7.59
C GLU A 96 -12.17 -9.11 6.41
N LYS A 97 -11.32 -8.87 5.39
CA LYS A 97 -11.17 -9.80 4.25
C LYS A 97 -10.74 -11.20 4.70
N LEU A 98 -9.82 -11.30 5.66
CA LEU A 98 -9.35 -12.60 6.16
C LEU A 98 -10.42 -13.36 6.96
N LYS A 99 -11.31 -12.65 7.66
CA LYS A 99 -12.40 -13.25 8.44
C LYS A 99 -13.60 -13.64 7.59
N ASN A 100 -13.99 -12.79 6.64
CA ASN A 100 -15.31 -12.85 6.00
C ASN A 100 -15.29 -13.15 4.49
N GLY A 101 -14.14 -12.98 3.81
CA GLY A 101 -13.94 -13.44 2.43
C GLY A 101 -13.56 -14.91 2.38
#